data_AF-A0A2W7TT71-F1
#
_entry.id   AF-A0A2W7TT71-F1
#
_cell.length_a   1.000
_cell.length_b   1.000
_cell.length_c   1.000
_cell.angle_alpha   90.00
_cell.angle_beta   90.00
_cell.angle_gamma   90.00
#
_symmetry.space_group_name_H-M   'P 1'
#
loop_
_entity.id
_entity.type
_entity.pdbx_description
1 polymer ?
#
loop_
_entity_poly.entity_id
_entity_poly.type
_entity_poly.pdbx_seq_one_letter_code
_entity_poly.pdbx_strand_id
1 'polypeptide(L)'
;MSEFRIIGDPTPVVGKEEWYSVSQLLPSLFPFQNLSNAATNPFEQHVEWSVHVLENGRWIQKEENNKTGNKVPYKFTQKSLERNGIRILAKRGDQVARLDVKPHKAESPKIDSIEFLDKLGNKPTKPFAYGQTLKARVHCLHMERRTVYATLWEDDVAGAGHDKANGKNKMKTLPGTVKGGIADIDFVLEPDFAKIADAVKAKGDADEGKTHEYYVTAEILNKKTASKNTNVANPSYKDTTAKPATPKKQTPAQKKGPSKKQEKEKSIGDDIIDWIEDKIKIDPIILPNPIDAINSVLKIFQPDEKKEDEMKDEKGGCYCQNQGIVKTSCKEQGALIREDDYKEVSKRLGVEVEVMKAIAKQESKRNSFWKKGQATILFERHKMWKYLKKTGKTDDELEELKKKYPRIVNNSAGGYGQYSEQYEKLKTAKKINYTCALKACSWGKFQVMGFNYTVAFSSPKEMEKAVNMCELQQFKFFVGYLENTDGLLNAMKNKDWESIAEKYNGSSWKTTNPDYANNLKKYYNELK
;
A
#
# COMPACT_ATOMS: atom_id res chain seq x y z
N MET A 1 -46.65 1.02 21.31
CA MET A 1 -45.48 0.76 20.42
C MET A 1 -45.19 2.06 19.68
N SER A 2 -43.94 2.37 19.34
CA SER A 2 -43.60 3.62 18.64
C SER A 2 -44.23 3.66 17.25
N GLU A 3 -44.89 4.76 16.88
CA GLU A 3 -45.68 4.85 15.64
C GLU A 3 -44.83 5.26 14.42
N PHE A 4 -43.68 5.89 14.64
CA PHE A 4 -42.68 6.13 13.60
C PHE A 4 -41.53 5.12 13.66
N ARG A 5 -40.93 4.84 12.50
CA ARG A 5 -39.73 4.01 12.34
C ARG A 5 -38.60 4.84 11.73
N ILE A 6 -37.36 4.41 11.93
CA ILE A 6 -36.20 4.93 11.20
C ILE A 6 -36.13 4.18 9.86
N ILE A 7 -36.05 4.93 8.76
CA ILE A 7 -35.68 4.45 7.43
C ILE A 7 -34.21 4.78 7.21
N GLY A 8 -33.44 3.81 6.74
CA GLY A 8 -32.02 3.90 6.39
C GLY A 8 -31.38 2.52 6.38
N ASP A 9 -30.12 2.44 5.95
CA ASP A 9 -29.40 1.15 5.85
C ASP A 9 -29.04 0.61 7.25
N PRO A 10 -29.51 -0.60 7.65
CA PRO A 10 -29.09 -1.25 8.90
C PRO A 10 -27.65 -1.81 8.82
N THR A 11 -27.09 -1.91 7.61
CA THR A 11 -25.80 -2.54 7.28
C THR A 11 -24.89 -1.61 6.45
N PRO A 12 -24.69 -0.35 6.87
CA PRO A 12 -24.09 0.69 6.03
C PRO A 12 -22.63 0.41 5.66
N VAL A 13 -22.23 0.88 4.48
CA VAL A 13 -20.86 0.71 3.97
C VAL A 13 -19.90 1.67 4.67
N VAL A 14 -18.86 1.14 5.33
CA VAL A 14 -17.84 1.97 5.98
C VAL A 14 -17.12 2.89 4.99
N GLY A 15 -17.03 4.17 5.33
CA GLY A 15 -16.48 5.23 4.48
C GLY A 15 -17.47 5.89 3.53
N LYS A 16 -18.66 5.29 3.31
CA LYS A 16 -19.79 5.95 2.64
C LYS A 16 -20.57 6.79 3.65
N GLU A 17 -21.17 7.87 3.17
CA GLU A 17 -22.17 8.64 3.92
C GLU A 17 -23.55 8.08 3.59
N GLU A 18 -24.28 7.65 4.62
CA GLU A 18 -25.65 7.15 4.49
C GLU A 18 -26.64 8.08 5.16
N TRP A 19 -27.84 8.16 4.59
CA TRP A 19 -28.89 9.06 5.05
C TRP A 19 -29.99 8.30 5.77
N TYR A 20 -30.36 8.78 6.96
CA TYR A 20 -31.42 8.23 7.79
C TYR A 20 -32.56 9.25 7.94
N SER A 21 -33.81 8.81 7.91
CA SER A 21 -35.00 9.65 8.09
C SER A 21 -36.07 8.91 8.90
N VAL A 22 -37.09 9.63 9.38
CA VAL A 22 -38.24 9.01 10.05
C VAL A 22 -39.40 8.79 9.07
N SER A 23 -40.13 7.69 9.24
CA SER A 23 -41.37 7.41 8.50
C SER A 23 -42.59 7.90 9.29
N GLN A 24 -43.42 8.79 8.71
CA GLN A 24 -44.77 9.01 9.21
C GLN A 24 -45.70 7.92 8.66
N LEU A 25 -46.30 7.13 9.56
CA LEU A 25 -47.51 6.38 9.25
C LEU A 25 -48.68 7.37 9.26
N LEU A 26 -49.11 7.80 8.08
CA LEU A 26 -50.33 8.58 7.92
C LEU A 26 -51.55 7.66 8.09
N PRO A 27 -52.50 7.96 9.00
CA PRO A 27 -53.84 7.38 8.94
C PRO A 27 -54.51 7.86 7.64
N SER A 28 -54.81 6.94 6.73
CA SER A 28 -55.30 7.27 5.39
C SER A 28 -56.80 7.58 5.37
N LEU A 29 -57.19 8.77 5.85
CA LEU A 29 -58.52 9.33 5.69
C LEU A 29 -58.44 10.82 5.27
N PHE A 30 -59.48 11.27 4.56
CA PHE A 30 -59.67 12.59 3.92
C PHE A 30 -58.94 12.81 2.57
N PRO A 31 -59.68 12.89 1.44
CA PRO A 31 -59.19 13.48 0.19
C PRO A 31 -59.33 15.01 0.22
N PHE A 32 -58.58 15.70 -0.67
CA PHE A 32 -58.43 17.17 -0.77
C PHE A 32 -57.71 17.79 0.45
N GLN A 33 -56.78 18.74 0.32
CA GLN A 33 -56.61 19.75 -0.73
C GLN A 33 -55.14 19.93 -1.17
N ASN A 34 -54.93 20.54 -2.34
CA ASN A 34 -53.64 21.17 -2.68
C ASN A 34 -53.46 22.46 -1.86
N LEU A 35 -52.39 22.55 -1.07
CA LEU A 35 -51.91 23.82 -0.52
C LEU A 35 -50.38 23.90 -0.57
N SER A 36 -49.88 24.51 -1.63
CA SER A 36 -48.50 24.97 -1.74
C SER A 36 -48.32 26.26 -0.91
N ASN A 37 -47.81 26.14 0.32
CA ASN A 37 -46.97 27.14 0.99
C ASN A 37 -46.52 26.62 2.37
N ALA A 38 -45.22 26.37 2.54
CA ALA A 38 -44.66 25.89 3.79
C ALA A 38 -44.45 27.05 4.80
N ALA A 39 -45.54 27.56 5.36
CA ALA A 39 -45.46 28.39 6.57
C ALA A 39 -44.95 27.51 7.74
N THR A 40 -43.99 28.01 8.50
CA THR A 40 -43.34 27.27 9.59
C THR A 40 -44.34 26.93 10.70
N ASN A 41 -44.65 25.65 10.88
CA ASN A 41 -45.61 25.19 11.89
C ASN A 41 -44.94 25.11 13.28
N PRO A 42 -45.31 25.95 14.28
CA PRO A 42 -44.58 26.05 15.55
C PRO A 42 -44.63 24.79 16.42
N PHE A 43 -45.51 23.84 16.10
CA PHE A 43 -45.69 22.59 16.85
C PHE A 43 -45.02 21.37 16.18
N GLU A 44 -44.23 21.55 15.12
CA GLU A 44 -43.50 20.43 14.51
C GLU A 44 -42.36 19.95 15.40
N GLN A 45 -42.67 19.06 16.36
CA GLN A 45 -41.68 18.39 17.21
C GLN A 45 -40.50 17.87 16.39
N HIS A 46 -39.35 18.52 16.56
CA HIS A 46 -38.13 18.18 15.85
C HIS A 46 -37.63 16.80 16.28
N VAL A 47 -37.11 16.03 15.32
CA VAL A 47 -36.53 14.71 15.62
C VAL A 47 -35.11 14.89 16.16
N GLU A 48 -34.86 14.42 17.38
CA GLU A 48 -33.54 14.34 18.01
C GLU A 48 -32.90 12.98 17.67
N TRP A 49 -31.73 13.00 17.03
CA TRP A 49 -30.97 11.80 16.66
C TRP A 49 -29.74 11.66 17.56
N SER A 50 -29.50 10.45 18.07
CA SER A 50 -28.33 10.14 18.89
C SER A 50 -27.75 8.76 18.58
N VAL A 51 -26.42 8.68 18.52
CA VAL A 51 -25.70 7.43 18.26
C VAL A 51 -25.16 6.86 19.56
N HIS A 52 -25.49 5.60 19.82
CA HIS A 52 -25.06 4.83 20.98
C HIS A 52 -24.14 3.68 20.53
N VAL A 53 -23.11 3.38 21.32
CA VAL A 53 -22.16 2.30 21.05
C VAL A 53 -22.12 1.34 22.24
N LEU A 54 -22.10 0.03 21.95
CA LEU A 54 -22.02 -1.02 22.97
C LEU A 54 -20.58 -1.19 23.46
N GLU A 55 -20.28 -0.64 24.63
CA GLU A 55 -18.98 -0.65 25.30
C GLU A 55 -19.15 -1.35 26.67
N ASN A 56 -18.39 -2.42 26.92
CA ASN A 56 -18.45 -3.24 28.15
C ASN A 56 -19.88 -3.66 28.59
N GLY A 57 -20.72 -4.04 27.63
CA GLY A 57 -22.10 -4.46 27.87
C GLY A 57 -23.11 -3.33 28.14
N ARG A 58 -22.66 -2.06 28.14
CA ARG A 58 -23.53 -0.89 28.30
C ARG A 58 -23.59 -0.08 27.00
N TRP A 59 -24.74 0.54 26.74
CA TRP A 59 -24.92 1.45 25.60
C TRP A 59 -24.49 2.86 26.02
N ILE A 60 -23.39 3.35 25.45
CA ILE A 60 -22.84 4.67 25.73
C ILE A 60 -23.14 5.61 24.56
N GLN A 61 -23.88 6.69 24.82
CA GLN A 61 -24.14 7.74 23.84
C GLN A 61 -22.83 8.45 23.47
N LYS A 62 -22.70 8.83 22.20
CA LYS A 62 -21.56 9.62 21.69
C LYS A 62 -22.09 10.96 21.21
N GLU A 63 -22.09 11.95 22.11
CA GLU A 63 -22.73 13.27 21.93
C GLU A 63 -22.22 14.03 20.71
N GLU A 64 -20.95 13.82 20.34
CA GLU A 64 -20.30 14.28 19.08
C GLU A 64 -21.09 13.92 17.80
N ASN A 65 -21.98 12.92 17.88
CA ASN A 65 -22.82 12.43 16.77
C ASN A 65 -24.32 12.78 16.92
N ASN A 66 -24.69 13.59 17.92
CA ASN A 66 -26.08 14.05 18.08
C ASN A 66 -26.45 15.01 16.91
N LYS A 67 -27.65 14.85 16.35
CA LYS A 67 -28.16 15.67 15.23
C LYS A 67 -29.66 15.93 15.37
N THR A 68 -30.18 16.92 14.66
CA THR A 68 -31.61 17.25 14.66
C THR A 68 -32.18 17.36 13.24
N GLY A 69 -33.48 17.12 13.10
CA GLY A 69 -34.23 17.29 11.85
C GLY A 69 -34.76 15.99 11.23
N ASN A 70 -35.67 16.10 10.26
CA ASN A 70 -36.44 14.95 9.74
C ASN A 70 -35.60 13.95 8.91
N LYS A 71 -34.39 14.34 8.47
CA LYS A 71 -33.43 13.51 7.74
C LYS A 71 -32.00 13.94 8.07
N VAL A 72 -31.11 12.99 8.40
CA VAL A 72 -29.72 13.25 8.83
C VAL A 72 -28.71 12.33 8.13
N PRO A 73 -27.48 12.81 7.82
CA PRO A 73 -26.40 11.97 7.29
C PRO A 73 -25.50 11.40 8.40
N TYR A 74 -25.06 10.15 8.25
CA TYR A 74 -24.04 9.51 9.10
C TYR A 74 -23.00 8.78 8.25
N LYS A 75 -21.71 8.99 8.56
CA LYS A 75 -20.57 8.31 7.91
C LYS A 75 -19.86 7.40 8.91
N PHE A 76 -19.89 6.09 8.66
CA PHE A 76 -19.27 5.10 9.54
C PHE A 76 -17.77 4.93 9.19
N THR A 77 -16.93 4.68 10.20
CA THR A 77 -15.47 4.63 10.07
C THR A 77 -14.93 3.21 10.26
N GLN A 78 -13.63 2.98 10.00
CA GLN A 78 -13.00 1.68 10.26
C GLN A 78 -13.21 1.22 11.73
N LYS A 79 -13.11 2.16 12.68
CA LYS A 79 -13.38 1.96 14.11
C LYS A 79 -14.84 1.58 14.42
N SER A 80 -15.78 1.77 13.49
CA SER A 80 -17.16 1.31 13.61
C SER A 80 -17.30 -0.21 13.44
N LEU A 81 -16.37 -0.88 12.74
CA LEU A 81 -16.35 -2.34 12.56
C LEU A 81 -15.88 -3.11 13.80
N GLU A 82 -15.14 -2.43 14.67
CA GLU A 82 -14.55 -2.98 15.91
C GLU A 82 -15.48 -2.81 17.12
N ARG A 83 -16.68 -2.25 16.93
CA ARG A 83 -17.67 -2.08 17.98
C ARG A 83 -18.53 -3.33 18.11
N ASN A 84 -18.82 -3.72 19.36
CA ASN A 84 -19.71 -4.86 19.65
C ASN A 84 -21.17 -4.62 19.21
N GLY A 85 -21.55 -3.35 18.99
CA GLY A 85 -22.84 -2.92 18.48
C GLY A 85 -22.90 -1.40 18.35
N ILE A 86 -23.67 -0.91 17.38
CA ILE A 86 -23.99 0.52 17.20
C ILE A 86 -25.51 0.63 17.08
N ARG A 87 -26.10 1.67 17.69
CA ARG A 87 -27.54 1.91 17.72
C ARG A 87 -27.81 3.38 17.45
N ILE A 88 -28.66 3.65 16.46
CA ILE A 88 -29.24 4.97 16.23
C ILE A 88 -30.56 5.03 17.00
N LEU A 89 -30.74 6.06 17.82
CA LEU A 89 -32.03 6.44 18.38
C LEU A 89 -32.53 7.71 17.68
N ALA A 90 -33.82 7.74 17.38
CA ALA A 90 -34.53 8.92 16.95
C ALA A 90 -35.69 9.17 17.91
N LYS A 91 -35.72 10.35 18.56
CA LYS A 91 -36.74 10.75 19.54
C LYS A 91 -37.58 11.90 18.97
N ARG A 92 -38.89 11.84 19.17
CA ARG A 92 -39.86 12.88 18.80
C ARG A 92 -40.91 12.98 19.90
N GLY A 93 -40.82 14.03 20.73
CA GLY A 93 -41.55 14.08 22.00
C GLY A 93 -41.19 12.86 22.87
N ASP A 94 -42.21 12.18 23.38
CA ASP A 94 -42.06 10.96 24.19
C ASP A 94 -41.87 9.68 23.36
N GLN A 95 -42.08 9.74 22.04
CA GLN A 95 -41.89 8.58 21.17
C GLN A 95 -40.42 8.42 20.76
N VAL A 96 -39.90 7.18 20.89
CA VAL A 96 -38.53 6.82 20.51
C VAL A 96 -38.53 5.66 19.53
N ALA A 97 -37.95 5.86 18.34
CA ALA A 97 -37.60 4.81 17.40
C ALA A 97 -36.13 4.38 17.57
N ARG A 98 -35.83 3.13 17.22
CA ARG A 98 -34.50 2.51 17.40
C ARG A 98 -34.12 1.78 16.11
N LEU A 99 -32.86 1.90 15.70
CA LEU A 99 -32.26 1.11 14.63
C LEU A 99 -30.90 0.59 15.10
N ASP A 100 -30.76 -0.73 15.16
CA ASP A 100 -29.47 -1.37 15.42
C ASP A 100 -28.71 -1.49 14.10
N VAL A 101 -27.50 -0.95 14.08
CA VAL A 101 -26.69 -0.75 12.88
C VAL A 101 -25.44 -1.60 12.98
N LYS A 102 -25.19 -2.41 11.95
CA LYS A 102 -24.02 -3.28 11.84
C LYS A 102 -23.27 -2.97 10.54
N PRO A 103 -22.40 -1.94 10.54
CA PRO A 103 -21.68 -1.53 9.34
C PRO A 103 -20.86 -2.69 8.77
N HIS A 104 -20.78 -2.79 7.44
CA HIS A 104 -19.93 -3.77 6.78
C HIS A 104 -18.73 -3.12 6.08
N LYS A 105 -17.74 -3.96 5.76
CA LYS A 105 -16.53 -3.54 5.05
C LYS A 105 -16.91 -3.06 3.65
N ALA A 106 -16.38 -1.91 3.23
CA ALA A 106 -16.32 -1.58 1.81
C ALA A 106 -15.48 -2.62 1.05
N GLU A 107 -15.86 -2.89 -0.20
CA GLU A 107 -15.31 -3.97 -1.01
C GLU A 107 -13.90 -3.69 -1.56
N SER A 108 -13.42 -2.44 -1.50
CA SER A 108 -12.11 -2.04 -2.03
C SER A 108 -11.30 -1.13 -1.09
N PRO A 109 -9.96 -1.25 -1.08
CA PRO A 109 -9.08 -0.35 -0.34
C PRO A 109 -8.96 1.03 -1.02
N LYS A 110 -9.05 2.10 -0.23
CA LYS A 110 -9.05 3.50 -0.71
C LYS A 110 -8.33 4.43 0.26
N ILE A 111 -7.61 5.43 -0.26
CA ILE A 111 -7.22 6.64 0.49
C ILE A 111 -8.41 7.60 0.49
N ASP A 112 -8.87 8.01 1.67
CA ASP A 112 -10.02 8.90 1.80
C ASP A 112 -9.59 10.37 1.86
N SER A 113 -8.52 10.67 2.60
CA SER A 113 -7.89 12.00 2.67
C SER A 113 -6.44 11.91 3.15
N ILE A 114 -5.71 13.02 2.98
CA ILE A 114 -4.38 13.25 3.56
C ILE A 114 -4.44 14.60 4.29
N GLU A 115 -4.09 14.64 5.56
CA GLU A 115 -3.95 15.86 6.36
C GLU A 115 -2.49 16.11 6.74
N PHE A 116 -2.11 17.38 6.89
CA PHE A 116 -0.81 17.79 7.43
C PHE A 116 -0.93 18.25 8.88
N LEU A 117 -0.01 17.76 9.69
CA LEU A 117 0.06 18.00 11.13
C LEU A 117 1.50 18.30 11.56
N ASP A 118 1.65 18.88 12.74
CA ASP A 118 2.93 18.97 13.43
C ASP A 118 3.38 17.59 13.99
N LYS A 119 4.58 17.54 14.56
CA LYS A 119 5.14 16.35 15.22
C LYS A 119 4.24 15.79 16.35
N LEU A 120 3.42 16.63 16.98
CA LEU A 120 2.53 16.30 18.09
C LEU A 120 1.13 15.85 17.62
N GLY A 121 0.80 16.05 16.34
CA GLY A 121 -0.49 15.68 15.73
C GLY A 121 -1.52 16.82 15.67
N ASN A 122 -1.13 18.08 15.87
CA ASN A 122 -2.00 19.25 15.74
C ASN A 122 -1.97 19.83 14.33
N LYS A 123 -3.02 20.57 13.93
CA LYS A 123 -3.03 21.32 12.67
C LYS A 123 -2.16 22.59 12.80
N PRO A 124 -1.25 22.86 11.85
CA PRO A 124 -0.30 23.97 11.96
C PRO A 124 -1.01 25.33 11.89
N THR A 125 -0.71 26.22 12.85
CA THR A 125 -1.23 27.60 12.90
C THR A 125 -0.27 28.64 12.29
N LYS A 126 0.90 28.18 11.81
CA LYS A 126 1.93 28.95 11.11
C LYS A 126 2.55 28.06 10.01
N PRO A 127 3.16 28.63 8.96
CA PRO A 127 3.97 27.87 8.01
C PRO A 127 5.04 27.05 8.72
N PHE A 128 5.37 25.87 8.20
CA PHE A 128 6.47 25.07 8.71
C PHE A 128 7.82 25.74 8.39
N ALA A 129 8.86 25.37 9.15
CA ALA A 129 10.24 25.78 8.87
C ALA A 129 11.14 24.56 8.60
N TYR A 130 12.19 24.76 7.80
CA TYR A 130 13.22 23.73 7.62
C TYR A 130 13.87 23.36 8.97
N GLY A 131 14.18 22.07 9.13
CA GLY A 131 14.54 21.44 10.40
C GLY A 131 13.33 20.90 11.21
N GLN A 132 12.08 21.24 10.86
CA GLN A 132 10.90 20.70 11.53
C GLN A 132 10.42 19.36 10.92
N THR A 133 9.59 18.64 11.68
CA THR A 133 8.92 17.41 11.21
C THR A 133 7.50 17.71 10.76
N LEU A 134 7.23 17.49 9.47
CA LEU A 134 5.92 17.52 8.85
C LEU A 134 5.31 16.11 8.91
N LYS A 135 4.19 15.96 9.62
CA LYS A 135 3.47 14.69 9.77
C LYS A 135 2.35 14.63 8.73
N ALA A 136 2.48 13.75 7.75
CA ALA A 136 1.43 13.44 6.79
C ALA A 136 0.54 12.33 7.36
N ARG A 137 -0.70 12.68 7.75
CA ARG A 137 -1.71 11.75 8.24
C ARG A 137 -2.57 11.28 7.07
N VAL A 138 -2.35 10.06 6.60
CA VAL A 138 -3.13 9.43 5.53
C VAL A 138 -4.31 8.66 6.14
N HIS A 139 -5.54 9.08 5.85
CA HIS A 139 -6.75 8.36 6.25
C HIS A 139 -7.07 7.28 5.21
N CYS A 140 -7.08 6.01 5.63
CA CYS A 140 -7.18 4.86 4.73
C CYS A 140 -8.34 3.92 5.10
N LEU A 141 -9.20 3.65 4.13
CA LEU A 141 -10.29 2.68 4.23
C LEU A 141 -9.78 1.29 3.80
N HIS A 142 -10.12 0.25 4.57
CA HIS A 142 -9.75 -1.16 4.31
C HIS A 142 -8.22 -1.43 4.20
N MET A 143 -7.35 -0.54 4.68
CA MET A 143 -5.88 -0.72 4.59
C MET A 143 -5.22 -1.21 5.89
N GLU A 144 -5.98 -1.63 6.90
CA GLU A 144 -5.47 -2.00 8.22
C GLU A 144 -4.29 -2.99 8.17
N ARG A 145 -3.19 -2.67 8.86
CA ARG A 145 -1.88 -3.38 8.84
C ARG A 145 -1.16 -3.44 7.49
N ARG A 146 -1.66 -2.80 6.44
CA ARG A 146 -0.93 -2.65 5.16
C ARG A 146 -0.04 -1.41 5.18
N THR A 147 0.99 -1.44 4.36
CA THR A 147 1.88 -0.29 4.11
C THR A 147 1.33 0.58 2.99
N VAL A 148 1.31 1.89 3.22
CA VAL A 148 1.10 2.95 2.22
C VAL A 148 2.43 3.64 1.98
N TYR A 149 2.74 3.99 0.74
CA TYR A 149 3.94 4.77 0.43
C TYR A 149 3.54 6.22 0.19
N ALA A 150 3.98 7.12 1.07
CA ALA A 150 3.84 8.56 0.85
C ALA A 150 5.14 9.11 0.25
N THR A 151 5.00 10.00 -0.73
CA THR A 151 6.12 10.76 -1.30
C THR A 151 5.86 12.24 -1.10
N LEU A 152 6.82 12.94 -0.50
CA LEU A 152 6.85 14.39 -0.42
C LEU A 152 7.40 14.96 -1.74
N TRP A 153 6.66 15.91 -2.30
CA TRP A 153 6.97 16.69 -3.48
C TRP A 153 6.94 18.18 -3.11
N GLU A 154 7.67 18.95 -3.89
CA GLU A 154 7.66 20.40 -3.94
C GLU A 154 6.89 20.84 -5.22
N ASP A 155 6.37 22.06 -5.29
CA ASP A 155 5.37 22.50 -6.28
C ASP A 155 5.71 23.81 -7.04
N ASP A 156 6.58 23.69 -8.04
CA ASP A 156 6.91 24.74 -9.03
C ASP A 156 5.69 25.36 -9.77
N VAL A 157 4.50 24.76 -9.70
CA VAL A 157 3.35 25.08 -10.56
C VAL A 157 2.21 25.69 -9.74
N ALA A 158 1.72 26.86 -10.18
CA ALA A 158 0.66 27.60 -9.49
C ALA A 158 -0.73 26.93 -9.59
N GLY A 159 -0.95 25.84 -8.85
CA GLY A 159 -2.25 25.19 -8.69
C GLY A 159 -2.15 23.81 -8.03
N ALA A 160 -2.98 23.56 -7.00
CA ALA A 160 -2.88 22.34 -6.20
C ALA A 160 -3.17 21.05 -7.00
N GLY A 161 -2.13 20.27 -7.31
CA GLY A 161 -2.23 19.00 -8.02
C GLY A 161 -0.91 18.24 -8.12
N HIS A 162 -0.96 16.98 -8.54
CA HIS A 162 0.26 16.25 -8.94
C HIS A 162 0.49 16.41 -10.44
N ASP A 163 1.15 17.51 -10.82
CA ASP A 163 1.40 17.80 -12.22
C ASP A 163 2.60 17.02 -12.80
N LYS A 164 2.62 16.88 -14.13
CA LYS A 164 3.66 16.10 -14.82
C LYS A 164 5.02 16.81 -14.86
N ALA A 165 5.04 18.12 -14.61
CA ALA A 165 6.27 18.91 -14.55
C ALA A 165 7.14 18.55 -13.35
N ASN A 166 6.53 18.42 -12.17
CA ASN A 166 7.16 18.22 -10.86
C ASN A 166 7.90 16.86 -10.71
N GLY A 167 7.92 16.02 -11.75
CA GLY A 167 8.53 14.69 -11.74
C GLY A 167 10.03 14.67 -11.38
N LYS A 168 10.69 15.83 -11.35
CA LYS A 168 12.08 16.00 -10.90
C LYS A 168 12.21 16.36 -9.41
N ASN A 169 11.20 16.99 -8.80
CA ASN A 169 11.28 17.61 -7.46
C ASN A 169 10.89 16.59 -6.37
N LYS A 170 11.32 15.34 -6.55
CA LYS A 170 10.94 14.21 -5.71
C LYS A 170 11.86 14.13 -4.48
N MET A 171 11.48 14.78 -3.39
CA MET A 171 12.29 14.87 -2.17
C MET A 171 12.51 13.51 -1.49
N LYS A 172 11.44 12.85 -1.02
CA LYS A 172 11.56 11.61 -0.22
C LYS A 172 10.31 10.74 -0.32
N THR A 173 10.47 9.42 -0.45
CA THR A 173 9.38 8.43 -0.28
C THR A 173 9.57 7.69 1.03
N LEU A 174 8.54 7.64 1.87
CA LEU A 174 8.55 6.94 3.16
C LEU A 174 7.36 5.97 3.28
N PRO A 175 7.54 4.77 3.86
CA PRO A 175 6.47 3.83 4.14
C PRO A 175 5.76 4.16 5.47
N GLY A 176 4.43 4.14 5.48
CA GLY A 176 3.60 4.18 6.68
C GLY A 176 2.73 2.95 6.81
N THR A 177 2.71 2.32 7.98
CA THR A 177 1.81 1.19 8.28
C THR A 177 0.50 1.71 8.86
N VAL A 178 -0.61 1.42 8.19
CA VAL A 178 -1.95 1.83 8.63
C VAL A 178 -2.33 1.09 9.92
N LYS A 179 -2.73 1.84 10.95
CA LYS A 179 -3.28 1.37 12.23
C LYS A 179 -4.57 2.13 12.55
N GLY A 180 -5.64 1.41 12.86
CA GLY A 180 -6.96 2.01 13.10
C GLY A 180 -7.52 2.80 11.90
N GLY A 181 -7.12 2.46 10.68
CA GLY A 181 -7.44 3.24 9.47
C GLY A 181 -6.62 4.54 9.26
N ILE A 182 -5.54 4.75 10.02
CA ILE A 182 -4.63 5.91 9.88
C ILE A 182 -3.19 5.44 9.64
N ALA A 183 -2.50 6.00 8.64
CA ALA A 183 -1.04 5.96 8.56
C ALA A 183 -0.47 7.37 8.75
N ASP A 184 0.16 7.61 9.90
CA ASP A 184 0.98 8.81 10.13
C ASP A 184 2.40 8.55 9.58
N ILE A 185 2.90 9.47 8.76
CA ILE A 185 4.22 9.38 8.11
C ILE A 185 4.97 10.69 8.34
N ASP A 186 6.13 10.59 8.98
CA ASP A 186 6.89 11.74 9.47
C ASP A 186 8.04 12.09 8.52
N PHE A 187 7.90 13.21 7.81
CA PHE A 187 8.93 13.78 6.96
C PHE A 187 9.70 14.85 7.74
N VAL A 188 11.02 14.72 7.84
CA VAL A 188 11.88 15.82 8.29
C VAL A 188 12.10 16.74 7.10
N LEU A 189 11.85 18.05 7.27
CA LEU A 189 12.18 19.06 6.27
C LEU A 189 13.69 19.35 6.33
N GLU A 190 14.50 18.48 5.73
CA GLU A 190 15.96 18.57 5.75
C GLU A 190 16.44 19.90 5.11
N PRO A 191 17.46 20.60 5.65
CA PRO A 191 17.91 21.89 5.12
C PRO A 191 18.36 21.85 3.65
N ASP A 192 18.79 20.69 3.16
CA ASP A 192 19.13 20.50 1.74
C ASP A 192 17.89 20.50 0.83
N PHE A 193 16.67 20.31 1.35
CA PHE A 193 15.44 20.45 0.56
C PHE A 193 15.13 21.90 0.21
N ALA A 194 15.62 22.88 0.99
CA ALA A 194 15.56 24.29 0.61
C ALA A 194 16.45 24.54 -0.62
N LYS A 195 17.69 24.02 -0.60
CA LYS A 195 18.62 24.10 -1.75
C LYS A 195 18.11 23.40 -3.00
N ILE A 196 17.23 22.41 -2.87
CA ILE A 196 16.60 21.72 -4.00
C ILE A 196 15.43 22.55 -4.54
N ALA A 197 14.65 23.24 -3.70
CA ALA A 197 13.68 24.23 -4.16
C ALA A 197 14.40 25.38 -4.90
N ASP A 198 15.30 26.10 -4.20
CA ASP A 198 16.12 27.25 -4.70
C ASP A 198 16.86 27.00 -6.04
N ALA A 199 16.99 25.73 -6.45
CA ALA A 199 17.69 25.27 -7.65
C ALA A 199 16.77 24.93 -8.83
N VAL A 200 15.47 24.69 -8.64
CA VAL A 200 14.53 24.31 -9.72
C VAL A 200 13.74 25.49 -10.30
N LYS A 201 14.11 26.72 -9.93
CA LYS A 201 13.81 28.01 -10.60
C LYS A 201 12.87 27.94 -11.81
N ALA A 202 11.64 28.40 -11.60
CA ALA A 202 10.75 28.79 -12.67
C ALA A 202 11.48 29.71 -13.68
N LYS A 203 11.22 29.53 -14.98
CA LYS A 203 11.89 30.28 -16.07
C LYS A 203 11.44 31.75 -16.10
N GLY A 204 12.00 32.60 -15.23
CA GLY A 204 11.87 34.05 -15.32
C GLY A 204 12.31 34.80 -14.07
N ASP A 205 12.03 34.28 -12.89
CA ASP A 205 12.11 35.05 -11.64
C ASP A 205 13.46 34.93 -10.91
N ALA A 206 13.72 35.93 -10.06
CA ALA A 206 14.97 36.08 -9.32
C ALA A 206 14.96 35.43 -7.92
N ASP A 207 13.77 35.11 -7.40
CA ASP A 207 13.50 34.59 -6.06
C ASP A 207 12.16 33.81 -6.12
N GLU A 208 12.07 32.63 -5.51
CA GLU A 208 10.84 31.81 -5.45
C GLU A 208 9.83 32.34 -4.41
N GLY A 209 10.22 33.34 -3.62
CA GLY A 209 9.32 34.11 -2.78
C GLY A 209 9.29 33.64 -1.32
N LYS A 210 8.27 34.10 -0.59
CA LYS A 210 8.24 34.03 0.88
C LYS A 210 8.03 32.62 1.44
N THR A 211 7.53 31.69 0.64
CA THR A 211 7.30 30.28 1.03
C THR A 211 7.41 29.35 -0.17
N HIS A 212 8.07 28.21 0.01
CA HIS A 212 7.98 27.08 -0.92
C HIS A 212 6.73 26.26 -0.63
N GLU A 213 6.08 25.72 -1.66
CA GLU A 213 4.88 24.88 -1.50
C GLU A 213 5.23 23.39 -1.60
N TYR A 214 4.63 22.58 -0.73
CA TYR A 214 4.85 21.14 -0.69
C TYR A 214 3.52 20.37 -0.67
N TYR A 215 3.48 19.22 -1.35
CA TYR A 215 2.37 18.26 -1.26
C TYR A 215 2.87 16.84 -1.08
N VAL A 216 1.98 15.95 -0.61
CA VAL A 216 2.27 14.52 -0.44
C VAL A 216 1.35 13.70 -1.32
N THR A 217 1.94 12.86 -2.19
CA THR A 217 1.20 11.81 -2.87
C THR A 217 1.32 10.51 -2.07
N ALA A 218 0.20 9.94 -1.63
CA ALA A 218 0.15 8.58 -1.13
C ALA A 218 -0.24 7.60 -2.25
N GLU A 219 0.45 6.46 -2.33
CA GLU A 219 0.31 5.48 -3.40
C GLU A 219 -0.07 4.08 -2.86
N ILE A 220 -1.09 3.48 -3.48
CA ILE A 220 -1.62 2.14 -3.16
C ILE A 220 -2.00 1.46 -4.48
N LEU A 221 -1.49 0.25 -4.75
CA LEU A 221 -1.88 -0.57 -5.91
C LEU A 221 -1.82 0.22 -7.24
N ASN A 222 -0.70 0.93 -7.48
CA ASN A 222 -0.45 1.85 -8.60
C ASN A 222 -1.41 3.06 -8.71
N LYS A 223 -2.38 3.21 -7.79
CA LYS A 223 -3.26 4.38 -7.69
C LYS A 223 -2.66 5.39 -6.72
N LYS A 224 -2.36 6.59 -7.22
CA LYS A 224 -1.90 7.74 -6.44
C LYS A 224 -3.07 8.60 -5.97
N THR A 225 -2.90 9.28 -4.86
CA THR A 225 -3.80 10.34 -4.35
C THR A 225 -2.93 11.44 -3.75
N ALA A 226 -3.11 12.67 -4.22
CA ALA A 226 -2.39 13.85 -3.71
C ALA A 226 -3.13 14.48 -2.52
N SER A 227 -2.37 15.12 -1.63
CA SER A 227 -2.89 16.07 -0.65
C SER A 227 -3.23 17.41 -1.32
N LYS A 228 -3.70 18.38 -0.52
CA LYS A 228 -3.56 19.81 -0.85
C LYS A 228 -2.11 20.24 -0.62
N ASN A 229 -1.75 21.45 -1.05
CA ASN A 229 -0.44 22.04 -0.79
C ASN A 229 -0.32 22.53 0.66
N THR A 230 0.91 22.71 1.14
CA THR A 230 1.23 23.37 2.41
C THR A 230 2.52 24.17 2.30
N ASN A 231 2.52 25.37 2.89
CA ASN A 231 3.56 26.35 2.72
C ASN A 231 4.65 26.20 3.80
N VAL A 232 5.91 26.17 3.37
CA VAL A 232 7.11 26.14 4.21
C VAL A 232 7.83 27.48 4.05
N ALA A 233 8.23 28.12 5.15
CA ALA A 233 8.92 29.41 5.10
C ALA A 233 10.29 29.28 4.41
N ASN A 234 10.51 30.09 3.37
CA ASN A 234 11.76 30.09 2.61
C ASN A 234 12.89 30.78 3.41
N PRO A 235 14.04 30.11 3.68
CA PRO A 235 15.20 30.73 4.33
C PRO A 235 16.07 31.61 3.42
N SER A 236 15.98 31.46 2.09
CA SER A 236 16.79 32.21 1.12
C SER A 236 16.22 33.58 0.80
N TYR A 237 14.88 33.72 0.90
CA TYR A 237 14.12 34.93 0.60
C TYR A 237 14.66 36.18 1.32
N LYS A 238 14.90 37.25 0.56
CA LYS A 238 15.31 38.56 1.08
C LYS A 238 14.31 39.62 0.68
N ASP A 239 13.60 40.19 1.66
CA ASP A 239 12.61 41.23 1.40
C ASP A 239 13.26 42.54 0.95
N THR A 240 13.42 42.70 -0.37
CA THR A 240 13.98 43.90 -1.00
C THR A 240 13.03 45.10 -0.96
N THR A 241 11.81 44.95 -0.45
CA THR A 241 10.86 46.06 -0.22
C THR A 241 10.94 46.63 1.20
N ALA A 242 11.65 45.96 2.12
CA ALA A 242 11.90 46.45 3.46
C ALA A 242 12.85 47.67 3.45
N LYS A 243 12.29 48.89 3.51
CA LYS A 243 13.07 50.11 3.76
C LYS A 243 13.96 49.92 5.01
N PRO A 244 15.22 50.36 4.99
CA PRO A 244 16.13 50.17 6.12
C PRO A 244 15.56 50.83 7.38
N ALA A 245 15.45 50.06 8.45
CA ALA A 245 14.87 50.52 9.71
C ALA A 245 15.74 51.66 10.29
N THR A 246 15.18 52.87 10.35
CA THR A 246 15.86 54.05 10.90
C THR A 246 16.32 53.80 12.34
N PRO A 247 17.55 54.20 12.72
CA PRO A 247 18.04 54.01 14.09
C PRO A 247 17.09 54.61 15.13
N LYS A 248 16.68 53.80 16.12
CA LYS A 248 15.81 54.27 17.21
C LYS A 248 16.55 55.31 18.06
N LYS A 249 16.11 56.57 17.98
CA LYS A 249 16.52 57.63 18.92
C LYS A 249 16.23 57.22 20.36
N GLN A 250 17.20 57.43 21.24
CA GLN A 250 17.03 57.38 22.69
C GLN A 250 16.54 58.74 23.21
N THR A 251 15.74 58.74 24.28
CA THR A 251 15.52 59.88 25.20
C THR A 251 14.83 59.38 26.48
N PRO A 252 15.04 59.98 27.67
CA PRO A 252 16.22 60.75 28.09
C PRO A 252 16.74 60.43 29.52
N ALA A 253 18.07 60.36 29.64
CA ALA A 253 18.95 60.67 30.78
C ALA A 253 18.43 60.75 32.25
N GLN A 254 19.14 60.04 33.14
CA GLN A 254 19.62 60.62 34.39
C GLN A 254 21.17 60.61 34.44
N LYS A 255 21.74 61.40 35.36
CA LYS A 255 23.16 61.84 35.43
C LYS A 255 23.90 60.99 36.50
N LYS A 256 25.23 60.98 36.73
CA LYS A 256 26.41 61.77 36.28
C LYS A 256 27.69 61.01 36.73
N GLY A 257 28.86 61.16 36.09
CA GLY A 257 30.17 60.81 36.70
C GLY A 257 31.21 60.19 35.73
N PRO A 258 32.54 60.35 35.95
CA PRO A 258 33.51 60.19 34.84
C PRO A 258 34.70 59.21 35.02
N SER A 259 34.95 58.44 33.95
CA SER A 259 36.25 58.13 33.29
C SER A 259 37.54 57.88 34.11
N LYS A 260 38.19 56.72 33.86
CA LYS A 260 39.62 56.65 33.47
C LYS A 260 40.05 55.29 32.88
N LYS A 261 41.18 55.37 32.16
CA LYS A 261 42.21 54.40 31.66
C LYS A 261 42.38 53.06 32.44
N GLN A 262 43.05 51.99 31.93
CA GLN A 262 44.10 51.91 30.89
C GLN A 262 44.32 50.52 30.21
N GLU A 263 45.07 50.54 29.10
CA GLU A 263 45.85 49.52 28.32
C GLU A 263 46.03 48.05 28.82
N LYS A 264 45.94 47.08 27.87
CA LYS A 264 47.06 46.27 27.30
C LYS A 264 46.54 45.36 26.15
N GLU A 265 47.10 45.40 24.93
CA GLU A 265 48.28 44.70 24.36
C GLU A 265 48.00 43.27 23.79
N LYS A 266 48.78 42.84 22.78
CA LYS A 266 48.64 41.58 22.02
C LYS A 266 49.90 40.73 22.13
N SER A 267 49.80 39.40 22.12
CA SER A 267 50.77 38.51 21.44
C SER A 267 50.26 37.08 21.21
N ILE A 268 50.87 36.43 20.22
CA ILE A 268 50.70 35.04 19.72
C ILE A 268 51.48 34.04 20.62
N GLY A 269 51.15 32.74 20.62
CA GLY A 269 52.13 31.68 21.00
C GLY A 269 51.61 30.38 21.66
N ASP A 270 51.34 29.39 20.82
CA ASP A 270 51.24 27.91 20.93
C ASP A 270 51.57 27.09 22.23
N ASP A 271 50.80 25.99 22.38
CA ASP A 271 51.11 24.62 22.88
C ASP A 271 51.27 24.18 24.37
N ILE A 272 51.07 22.84 24.54
CA ILE A 272 51.37 21.89 25.66
C ILE A 272 50.24 21.44 26.64
N ILE A 273 49.49 20.42 26.16
CA ILE A 273 49.05 19.12 26.75
C ILE A 273 49.06 18.86 28.29
N ASP A 274 47.88 18.54 28.85
CA ASP A 274 47.53 17.30 29.65
C ASP A 274 45.98 17.24 29.90
N TRP A 275 45.19 16.16 30.17
CA TRP A 275 45.33 14.71 30.51
C TRP A 275 45.43 14.38 32.05
N ILE A 276 44.75 13.40 32.70
CA ILE A 276 43.79 12.29 32.40
C ILE A 276 42.76 12.12 33.57
N GLU A 277 41.47 11.73 33.34
CA GLU A 277 40.80 10.56 34.01
C GLU A 277 39.37 10.18 33.51
N ASP A 278 39.09 8.86 33.51
CA ASP A 278 37.99 8.13 32.86
C ASP A 278 36.66 8.05 33.70
N LYS A 279 35.53 7.39 33.35
CA LYS A 279 35.22 6.23 32.48
C LYS A 279 33.78 6.23 31.93
N ILE A 280 33.61 5.94 30.63
CA ILE A 280 32.46 5.19 30.07
C ILE A 280 32.99 4.21 29.02
N LYS A 281 32.51 2.95 29.00
CA LYS A 281 32.95 1.91 28.07
C LYS A 281 32.23 1.98 26.72
N ILE A 282 32.96 1.65 25.64
CA ILE A 282 32.41 1.29 24.33
C ILE A 282 33.20 0.08 23.82
N ASP A 283 32.51 -1.03 23.52
CA ASP A 283 33.14 -2.23 22.94
C ASP A 283 33.06 -2.18 21.39
N PRO A 284 34.19 -2.20 20.66
CA PRO A 284 34.18 -2.19 19.19
C PRO A 284 33.99 -3.60 18.62
N ILE A 285 33.07 -3.77 17.65
CA ILE A 285 32.90 -5.03 16.93
C ILE A 285 33.98 -5.15 15.85
N ILE A 286 34.88 -6.12 16.01
CA ILE A 286 35.94 -6.44 15.04
C ILE A 286 35.39 -7.35 13.93
N LEU A 287 35.63 -6.98 12.67
CA LEU A 287 35.41 -7.85 11.51
C LEU A 287 36.70 -8.66 11.20
N PRO A 288 36.64 -10.00 11.05
CA PRO A 288 37.81 -10.79 10.68
C PRO A 288 38.20 -10.63 9.20
N ASN A 289 39.49 -10.75 8.91
CA ASN A 289 40.08 -10.55 7.58
C ASN A 289 39.98 -11.82 6.69
N PRO A 290 39.94 -11.72 5.34
CA PRO A 290 39.48 -12.80 4.47
C PRO A 290 40.60 -13.75 3.95
N ILE A 291 41.55 -14.15 4.78
CA ILE A 291 42.54 -15.21 4.46
C ILE A 291 42.68 -16.16 5.65
N ASP A 292 42.00 -17.32 5.57
CA ASP A 292 42.30 -18.55 6.35
C ASP A 292 41.33 -19.71 6.01
N ALA A 293 40.12 -19.40 5.52
CA ALA A 293 39.04 -20.35 5.26
C ALA A 293 39.21 -21.24 4.00
N ILE A 294 40.43 -21.72 3.71
CA ILE A 294 40.76 -22.49 2.49
C ILE A 294 41.11 -23.97 2.76
N ASN A 295 41.67 -24.32 3.94
CA ASN A 295 42.31 -25.63 4.18
C ASN A 295 41.61 -26.53 5.22
N SER A 296 40.28 -26.71 5.17
CA SER A 296 39.56 -27.66 6.05
C SER A 296 38.42 -28.45 5.36
N VAL A 297 38.49 -28.63 4.04
CA VAL A 297 37.64 -29.58 3.32
C VAL A 297 38.13 -31.02 3.59
N LEU A 298 37.22 -32.00 3.53
CA LEU A 298 37.42 -33.45 3.76
C LEU A 298 37.59 -33.91 5.24
N LYS A 299 36.46 -34.00 5.95
CA LYS A 299 36.09 -35.28 6.61
C LYS A 299 34.58 -35.46 6.72
N ILE A 300 34.12 -36.51 6.04
CA ILE A 300 32.86 -37.27 6.15
C ILE A 300 31.81 -36.71 7.12
N PHE A 301 30.64 -36.35 6.58
CA PHE A 301 29.39 -36.31 7.33
C PHE A 301 28.26 -36.95 6.50
N GLN A 302 27.83 -38.15 6.92
CA GLN A 302 26.51 -38.66 6.53
C GLN A 302 25.46 -37.97 7.41
N PRO A 303 24.23 -37.74 6.91
CA PRO A 303 23.27 -36.88 7.59
C PRO A 303 22.55 -37.58 8.75
N ASP A 304 22.66 -37.04 9.96
CA ASP A 304 21.66 -37.28 11.00
C ASP A 304 20.32 -36.62 10.60
N GLU A 305 19.22 -37.36 10.68
CA GLU A 305 17.87 -36.88 10.36
C GLU A 305 17.31 -35.91 11.42
N LYS A 306 17.90 -34.72 11.54
CA LYS A 306 17.29 -33.61 12.28
C LYS A 306 16.15 -33.04 11.44
N LYS A 307 14.95 -33.53 11.76
CA LYS A 307 13.65 -33.13 11.20
C LYS A 307 13.58 -31.61 11.06
N GLU A 308 13.10 -31.14 9.91
CA GLU A 308 12.75 -29.72 9.72
C GLU A 308 11.74 -29.32 10.81
N ASP A 309 11.96 -28.19 11.49
CA ASP A 309 11.08 -27.74 12.56
C ASP A 309 9.66 -27.53 12.03
N GLU A 310 8.74 -28.41 12.43
CA GLU A 310 7.30 -28.28 12.17
C GLU A 310 6.76 -27.06 12.93
N MET A 311 6.87 -25.89 12.29
CA MET A 311 6.23 -24.66 12.73
C MET A 311 4.71 -24.86 12.70
N LYS A 312 4.17 -25.33 13.82
CA LYS A 312 2.76 -25.71 13.99
C LYS A 312 1.85 -24.58 13.49
N ASP A 313 1.13 -24.83 12.40
CA ASP A 313 0.13 -23.90 11.88
C ASP A 313 -1.02 -23.80 12.90
N GLU A 314 -1.02 -22.74 13.73
CA GLU A 314 -2.07 -22.44 14.72
C GLU A 314 -3.38 -21.94 14.08
N LYS A 315 -3.91 -22.75 13.16
CA LYS A 315 -5.30 -22.92 12.69
C LYS A 315 -5.26 -23.90 11.52
N GLY A 316 -5.67 -25.15 11.77
CA GLY A 316 -5.54 -26.28 10.84
C GLY A 316 -6.49 -26.25 9.62
N GLY A 317 -6.42 -25.19 8.82
CA GLY A 317 -7.19 -25.01 7.58
C GLY A 317 -6.28 -24.64 6.39
N CYS A 318 -6.61 -25.14 5.19
CA CYS A 318 -5.88 -24.76 3.97
C CYS A 318 -6.07 -23.27 3.61
N TYR A 319 -5.19 -22.74 2.76
CA TYR A 319 -5.28 -21.35 2.27
C TYR A 319 -6.67 -20.94 1.76
N CYS A 320 -7.35 -21.81 1.00
CA CYS A 320 -8.69 -21.51 0.50
C CYS A 320 -9.74 -21.47 1.61
N GLN A 321 -9.62 -22.29 2.66
CA GLN A 321 -10.54 -22.25 3.79
C GLN A 321 -10.32 -20.98 4.63
N ASN A 322 -9.07 -20.63 4.89
CA ASN A 322 -8.69 -19.42 5.63
C ASN A 322 -9.05 -18.13 4.88
N GLN A 323 -9.23 -18.20 3.54
CA GLN A 323 -9.71 -17.11 2.68
C GLN A 323 -11.23 -17.20 2.41
N GLY A 324 -11.95 -18.18 2.96
CA GLY A 324 -13.41 -18.36 2.77
C GLY A 324 -13.83 -18.92 1.40
N ILE A 325 -12.88 -19.23 0.52
CA ILE A 325 -13.11 -19.77 -0.84
C ILE A 325 -13.70 -21.18 -0.78
N VAL A 326 -13.35 -21.98 0.24
CA VAL A 326 -13.96 -23.30 0.48
C VAL A 326 -14.42 -23.45 1.92
N LYS A 327 -15.52 -24.18 2.14
CA LYS A 327 -16.11 -24.38 3.48
C LYS A 327 -15.29 -25.33 4.37
N THR A 328 -14.56 -26.26 3.78
CA THR A 328 -13.81 -27.33 4.46
C THR A 328 -12.33 -27.33 4.07
N SER A 329 -11.46 -27.85 4.94
CA SER A 329 -10.02 -27.89 4.66
C SER A 329 -9.71 -28.80 3.47
N CYS A 330 -8.80 -28.33 2.63
CA CYS A 330 -8.38 -28.98 1.41
C CYS A 330 -7.44 -30.16 1.72
N LYS A 331 -7.61 -31.31 1.06
CA LYS A 331 -6.73 -32.48 1.23
C LYS A 331 -5.63 -32.54 0.16
N GLU A 332 -4.49 -33.11 0.51
CA GLU A 332 -3.36 -33.51 -0.37
C GLU A 332 -2.77 -32.44 -1.31
N GLN A 333 -3.36 -32.23 -2.49
CA GLN A 333 -2.95 -31.23 -3.50
C GLN A 333 -3.85 -29.99 -3.45
N GLY A 334 -4.71 -29.92 -2.44
CA GLY A 334 -5.66 -28.86 -2.19
C GLY A 334 -6.99 -29.06 -2.91
N ALA A 335 -7.74 -27.97 -3.07
CA ALA A 335 -8.94 -27.95 -3.88
C ALA A 335 -8.56 -27.81 -5.35
N LEU A 336 -9.04 -28.74 -6.18
CA LEU A 336 -8.96 -28.68 -7.63
C LEU A 336 -9.88 -27.58 -8.18
N ILE A 337 -9.56 -27.04 -9.35
CA ILE A 337 -10.42 -26.09 -10.07
C ILE A 337 -11.58 -26.86 -10.71
N ARG A 338 -12.81 -26.51 -10.35
CA ARG A 338 -14.04 -27.13 -10.86
C ARG A 338 -14.58 -26.33 -12.03
N GLU A 339 -15.47 -26.96 -12.78
CA GLU A 339 -16.24 -26.30 -13.85
C GLU A 339 -16.97 -25.05 -13.36
N ASP A 340 -17.54 -25.08 -12.15
CA ASP A 340 -18.27 -23.94 -11.60
C ASP A 340 -17.36 -22.78 -11.17
N ASP A 341 -16.12 -23.05 -10.74
CA ASP A 341 -15.11 -22.01 -10.48
C ASP A 341 -14.76 -21.27 -11.79
N TYR A 342 -14.61 -22.00 -12.91
CA TYR A 342 -14.43 -21.39 -14.23
C TYR A 342 -15.67 -20.61 -14.67
N LYS A 343 -16.89 -21.09 -14.43
CA LYS A 343 -18.14 -20.39 -14.79
C LYS A 343 -18.34 -19.10 -14.01
N GLU A 344 -18.04 -19.08 -12.71
CA GLU A 344 -18.13 -17.88 -11.88
C GLU A 344 -17.16 -16.80 -12.39
N VAL A 345 -15.90 -17.17 -12.60
CA VAL A 345 -14.87 -16.28 -13.16
C VAL A 345 -15.22 -15.84 -14.59
N SER A 346 -15.73 -16.75 -15.42
CA SER A 346 -16.21 -16.44 -16.77
C SER A 346 -17.30 -15.37 -16.75
N LYS A 347 -18.32 -15.53 -15.90
CA LYS A 347 -19.41 -14.58 -15.73
C LYS A 347 -18.92 -13.23 -15.17
N ARG A 348 -17.95 -13.24 -14.24
CA ARG A 348 -17.37 -12.02 -13.64
C ARG A 348 -16.52 -11.23 -14.64
N LEU A 349 -15.69 -11.91 -15.42
CA LEU A 349 -14.74 -11.28 -16.35
C LEU A 349 -15.34 -11.01 -17.73
N GLY A 350 -16.37 -11.75 -18.13
CA GLY A 350 -16.92 -11.74 -19.49
C GLY A 350 -16.05 -12.52 -20.49
N VAL A 351 -15.28 -13.51 -20.03
CA VAL A 351 -14.40 -14.35 -20.86
C VAL A 351 -14.95 -15.77 -20.89
N GLU A 352 -14.99 -16.41 -22.06
CA GLU A 352 -15.41 -17.81 -22.22
C GLU A 352 -14.53 -18.79 -21.42
N VAL A 353 -15.16 -19.80 -20.82
CA VAL A 353 -14.49 -20.84 -20.00
C VAL A 353 -13.41 -21.56 -20.80
N GLU A 354 -13.69 -21.78 -22.08
CA GLU A 354 -12.89 -22.51 -23.05
C GLU A 354 -11.58 -21.76 -23.35
N VAL A 355 -11.58 -20.42 -23.28
CA VAL A 355 -10.38 -19.58 -23.45
C VAL A 355 -9.44 -19.76 -22.26
N MET A 356 -9.98 -19.76 -21.03
CA MET A 356 -9.20 -19.99 -19.81
C MET A 356 -8.62 -21.42 -19.78
N LYS A 357 -9.41 -22.42 -20.17
CA LYS A 357 -8.97 -23.81 -20.31
C LYS A 357 -7.94 -24.00 -21.44
N ALA A 358 -8.06 -23.29 -22.57
CA ALA A 358 -7.09 -23.32 -23.66
C ALA A 358 -5.72 -22.79 -23.21
N ILE A 359 -5.69 -21.68 -22.43
CA ILE A 359 -4.46 -21.18 -21.80
C ILE A 359 -3.89 -22.20 -20.81
N ALA A 360 -4.73 -22.79 -19.94
CA ALA A 360 -4.29 -23.84 -19.02
C ALA A 360 -3.64 -25.05 -19.74
N LYS A 361 -4.19 -25.46 -20.89
CA LYS A 361 -3.71 -26.57 -21.72
C LYS A 361 -2.44 -26.23 -22.51
N GLN A 362 -2.24 -24.96 -22.86
CA GLN A 362 -1.04 -24.46 -23.52
C GLN A 362 0.14 -24.30 -22.55
N GLU A 363 -0.08 -23.59 -21.43
CA GLU A 363 0.92 -23.39 -20.37
C GLU A 363 1.25 -24.68 -19.61
N SER A 364 0.24 -25.53 -19.41
CA SER A 364 0.42 -26.87 -18.86
C SER A 364 -0.22 -27.94 -19.76
N LYS A 365 0.60 -28.50 -20.66
CA LYS A 365 0.36 -29.83 -21.27
C LYS A 365 0.51 -30.97 -20.23
N ARG A 366 0.28 -30.68 -18.94
CA ARG A 366 0.74 -31.42 -17.76
C ARG A 366 -0.18 -31.10 -16.56
N ASN A 367 -0.02 -31.86 -15.48
CA ASN A 367 -0.70 -31.57 -14.22
C ASN A 367 -0.22 -30.25 -13.59
N SER A 368 -1.07 -29.68 -12.76
CA SER A 368 -0.87 -28.42 -12.02
C SER A 368 0.17 -28.54 -10.87
N PHE A 369 0.54 -29.77 -10.54
CA PHE A 369 1.55 -30.16 -9.56
C PHE A 369 2.55 -31.14 -10.19
N TRP A 370 3.82 -31.02 -9.81
CA TRP A 370 4.86 -32.00 -10.12
C TRP A 370 4.77 -33.22 -9.19
N LYS A 371 4.64 -32.95 -7.89
CA LYS A 371 4.44 -33.95 -6.83
C LYS A 371 3.67 -33.31 -5.68
N LYS A 372 3.28 -34.11 -4.67
CA LYS A 372 2.61 -33.62 -3.46
C LYS A 372 3.41 -32.46 -2.83
N GLY A 373 2.74 -31.33 -2.58
CA GLY A 373 3.36 -30.11 -2.05
C GLY A 373 4.28 -29.35 -3.01
N GLN A 374 4.25 -29.66 -4.32
CA GLN A 374 5.07 -28.98 -5.34
C GLN A 374 4.26 -28.68 -6.61
N ALA A 375 3.94 -27.40 -6.80
CA ALA A 375 3.33 -26.87 -8.02
C ALA A 375 4.23 -27.12 -9.25
N THR A 376 3.62 -27.07 -10.44
CA THR A 376 4.35 -27.10 -11.71
C THR A 376 5.10 -25.79 -11.93
N ILE A 377 6.40 -25.84 -12.25
CA ILE A 377 7.28 -24.65 -12.31
C ILE A 377 8.28 -24.70 -13.48
N LEU A 378 8.71 -23.52 -13.93
CA LEU A 378 9.85 -23.29 -14.82
C LEU A 378 10.72 -22.17 -14.25
N PHE A 379 12.04 -22.39 -14.15
CA PHE A 379 12.96 -21.42 -13.55
C PHE A 379 13.75 -20.62 -14.59
N GLU A 380 13.56 -19.29 -14.59
CA GLU A 380 14.13 -18.35 -15.56
C GLU A 380 15.37 -17.60 -15.03
N ARG A 381 16.56 -18.11 -15.36
CA ARG A 381 17.86 -17.55 -14.94
C ARG A 381 18.06 -16.05 -15.27
N HIS A 382 17.43 -15.57 -16.33
CA HIS A 382 17.48 -14.15 -16.75
C HIS A 382 16.54 -13.24 -15.96
N LYS A 383 15.45 -13.77 -15.40
CA LYS A 383 14.67 -13.06 -14.39
C LYS A 383 15.40 -13.05 -13.05
N MET A 384 16.12 -14.13 -12.69
CA MET A 384 16.97 -14.14 -11.48
C MET A 384 18.04 -13.05 -11.55
N TRP A 385 18.78 -12.96 -12.68
CA TRP A 385 19.68 -11.84 -12.97
C TRP A 385 18.98 -10.48 -12.82
N LYS A 386 17.84 -10.28 -13.50
CA LYS A 386 17.07 -9.03 -13.48
C LYS A 386 16.63 -8.62 -12.07
N TYR A 387 16.24 -9.57 -11.21
CA TYR A 387 15.81 -9.26 -9.85
C TYR A 387 16.96 -9.09 -8.86
N LEU A 388 18.09 -9.80 -9.03
CA LEU A 388 19.31 -9.55 -8.28
C LEU A 388 19.88 -8.14 -8.57
N LYS A 389 19.91 -7.70 -9.83
CA LYS A 389 20.29 -6.31 -10.16
C LYS A 389 19.36 -5.29 -9.50
N LYS A 390 18.06 -5.61 -9.37
CA LYS A 390 17.08 -4.79 -8.64
C LYS A 390 17.24 -4.81 -7.10
N THR A 391 18.11 -5.63 -6.51
CA THR A 391 18.49 -5.49 -5.09
C THR A 391 19.75 -4.65 -4.90
N GLY A 392 20.23 -3.96 -5.93
CA GLY A 392 21.43 -3.12 -5.87
C GLY A 392 22.74 -3.84 -6.10
N LYS A 393 22.74 -5.10 -6.56
CA LYS A 393 23.98 -5.80 -6.94
C LYS A 393 24.62 -5.15 -8.17
N THR A 394 25.95 -5.02 -8.14
CA THR A 394 26.76 -4.52 -9.26
C THR A 394 26.78 -5.53 -10.41
N ASP A 395 27.17 -5.08 -11.60
CA ASP A 395 27.32 -6.00 -12.74
C ASP A 395 28.47 -7.00 -12.54
N ASP A 396 29.52 -6.63 -11.79
CA ASP A 396 30.63 -7.54 -11.45
C ASP A 396 30.15 -8.68 -10.53
N GLU A 397 29.40 -8.38 -9.46
CA GLU A 397 28.78 -9.39 -8.59
C GLU A 397 27.84 -10.33 -9.38
N LEU A 398 27.17 -9.81 -10.41
CA LEU A 398 26.26 -10.58 -11.26
C LEU A 398 27.03 -11.48 -12.24
N GLU A 399 28.13 -10.99 -12.84
CA GLU A 399 29.03 -11.81 -13.65
C GLU A 399 29.75 -12.88 -12.82
N GLU A 400 30.15 -12.60 -11.57
CA GLU A 400 30.64 -13.62 -10.64
C GLU A 400 29.59 -14.69 -10.34
N LEU A 401 28.36 -14.28 -9.99
CA LEU A 401 27.26 -15.22 -9.77
C LEU A 401 26.90 -16.03 -11.03
N LYS A 402 27.08 -15.45 -12.22
CA LYS A 402 26.90 -16.12 -13.52
C LYS A 402 28.04 -17.08 -13.86
N LYS A 403 29.29 -16.76 -13.54
CA LYS A 403 30.44 -17.68 -13.64
C LYS A 403 30.25 -18.87 -12.69
N LYS A 404 29.84 -18.60 -11.45
CA LYS A 404 29.66 -19.61 -10.38
C LYS A 404 28.38 -20.46 -10.53
N TYR A 405 27.30 -19.88 -11.06
CA TYR A 405 25.99 -20.54 -11.19
C TYR A 405 25.30 -20.26 -12.55
N PRO A 406 25.89 -20.61 -13.71
CA PRO A 406 25.41 -20.23 -15.06
C PRO A 406 24.04 -20.80 -15.46
N ARG A 407 23.55 -21.83 -14.73
CA ARG A 407 22.20 -22.39 -14.86
C ARG A 407 21.13 -21.65 -14.05
N ILE A 408 21.55 -20.77 -13.14
CA ILE A 408 20.73 -20.09 -12.12
C ILE A 408 20.74 -18.57 -12.31
N VAL A 409 21.89 -17.99 -12.60
CA VAL A 409 22.10 -16.56 -12.84
C VAL A 409 22.77 -16.41 -14.20
N ASN A 410 22.12 -15.72 -15.14
CA ASN A 410 22.67 -15.42 -16.45
C ASN A 410 21.84 -14.30 -17.08
N ASN A 411 22.45 -13.33 -17.77
CA ASN A 411 21.71 -12.26 -18.45
C ASN A 411 20.87 -12.78 -19.65
N SER A 412 21.27 -13.90 -20.27
CA SER A 412 20.55 -14.51 -21.39
C SER A 412 19.50 -15.54 -20.96
N ALA A 413 18.38 -15.56 -21.67
CA ALA A 413 17.29 -16.53 -21.49
C ALA A 413 17.72 -17.97 -21.86
N GLY A 414 16.77 -18.91 -21.86
CA GLY A 414 17.07 -20.33 -22.09
C GLY A 414 17.83 -20.98 -20.94
N GLY A 415 18.52 -22.09 -21.22
CA GLY A 415 19.18 -22.90 -20.18
C GLY A 415 18.18 -23.52 -19.21
N TYR A 416 16.95 -23.77 -19.65
CA TYR A 416 15.87 -24.28 -18.81
C TYR A 416 16.22 -25.65 -18.22
N GLY A 417 16.72 -26.58 -19.03
CA GLY A 417 17.03 -27.95 -18.62
C GLY A 417 15.81 -28.85 -18.62
N GLN A 418 15.93 -30.04 -18.03
CA GLN A 418 14.81 -30.96 -17.86
C GLN A 418 13.84 -30.47 -16.78
N TYR A 419 12.62 -30.97 -16.83
CA TYR A 419 11.58 -30.66 -15.85
C TYR A 419 11.97 -31.09 -14.42
N SER A 420 12.57 -32.26 -14.29
CA SER A 420 13.11 -32.83 -13.04
C SER A 420 14.07 -31.89 -12.30
N GLU A 421 14.80 -31.05 -13.03
CA GLU A 421 15.82 -30.15 -12.48
C GLU A 421 15.25 -28.86 -11.89
N GLN A 422 14.02 -28.45 -12.22
CA GLN A 422 13.52 -27.10 -11.91
C GLN A 422 13.49 -26.81 -10.41
N TYR A 423 13.15 -27.80 -9.58
CA TYR A 423 13.15 -27.62 -8.12
C TYR A 423 14.55 -27.53 -7.51
N GLU A 424 15.55 -28.24 -8.04
CA GLU A 424 16.94 -28.10 -7.56
C GLU A 424 17.57 -26.78 -8.06
N LYS A 425 17.19 -26.30 -9.25
CA LYS A 425 17.50 -24.93 -9.70
C LYS A 425 16.90 -23.89 -8.76
N LEU A 426 15.62 -24.01 -8.42
CA LEU A 426 14.93 -23.10 -7.49
C LEU A 426 15.56 -23.15 -6.08
N LYS A 427 15.85 -24.34 -5.54
CA LYS A 427 16.51 -24.56 -4.25
C LYS A 427 17.92 -23.93 -4.22
N THR A 428 18.66 -24.01 -5.32
CA THR A 428 19.96 -23.33 -5.48
C THR A 428 19.79 -21.82 -5.54
N ALA A 429 18.83 -21.32 -6.33
CA ALA A 429 18.51 -19.90 -6.44
C ALA A 429 18.12 -19.29 -5.08
N LYS A 430 17.35 -20.02 -4.26
CA LYS A 430 16.95 -19.59 -2.92
C LYS A 430 18.13 -19.33 -1.98
N LYS A 431 19.22 -20.11 -2.10
CA LYS A 431 20.47 -19.89 -1.35
C LYS A 431 21.19 -18.61 -1.76
N ILE A 432 21.04 -18.17 -3.01
CA ILE A 432 21.61 -16.91 -3.52
C ILE A 432 20.74 -15.72 -3.09
N ASN A 433 19.44 -15.78 -3.35
CA ASN A 433 18.46 -14.82 -2.85
C ASN A 433 17.03 -15.39 -2.94
N TYR A 434 16.44 -15.74 -1.79
CA TYR A 434 15.10 -16.34 -1.70
C TYR A 434 14.02 -15.54 -2.43
N THR A 435 13.95 -14.22 -2.22
CA THR A 435 12.95 -13.34 -2.83
C THR A 435 13.10 -13.26 -4.36
N CYS A 436 14.33 -13.15 -4.87
CA CYS A 436 14.57 -13.10 -6.31
C CYS A 436 14.29 -14.46 -6.97
N ALA A 437 14.62 -15.56 -6.31
CA ALA A 437 14.38 -16.92 -6.80
C ALA A 437 12.89 -17.19 -7.06
N LEU A 438 12.02 -16.78 -6.13
CA LEU A 438 10.56 -16.92 -6.29
C LEU A 438 10.00 -16.00 -7.37
N LYS A 439 10.55 -14.78 -7.50
CA LYS A 439 10.20 -13.84 -8.58
C LYS A 439 10.67 -14.30 -9.97
N ALA A 440 11.70 -15.14 -10.02
CA ALA A 440 12.31 -15.67 -11.25
C ALA A 440 11.70 -17.00 -11.74
N CYS A 441 10.58 -17.42 -11.17
CA CYS A 441 9.96 -18.72 -11.42
C CYS A 441 8.51 -18.55 -11.86
N SER A 442 8.05 -19.34 -12.84
CA SER A 442 6.62 -19.51 -13.15
C SER A 442 5.97 -20.50 -12.17
N TRP A 443 4.65 -20.42 -11.99
CA TRP A 443 3.93 -21.26 -11.02
C TRP A 443 2.59 -21.78 -11.53
N GLY A 444 2.37 -23.07 -11.29
CA GLY A 444 1.09 -23.76 -11.43
C GLY A 444 0.63 -24.01 -12.87
N LYS A 445 -0.63 -24.43 -12.99
CA LYS A 445 -1.34 -24.75 -14.25
C LYS A 445 -1.24 -23.66 -15.33
N PHE A 446 -1.19 -22.40 -14.91
CA PHE A 446 -1.22 -21.23 -15.79
C PHE A 446 0.16 -20.54 -15.93
N GLN A 447 1.22 -21.15 -15.36
CA GLN A 447 2.62 -20.68 -15.41
C GLN A 447 2.83 -19.18 -15.13
N VAL A 448 2.01 -18.59 -14.26
CA VAL A 448 2.12 -17.16 -13.94
C VAL A 448 3.44 -16.89 -13.23
N MET A 449 4.19 -15.92 -13.73
CA MET A 449 5.50 -15.55 -13.18
C MET A 449 5.38 -14.96 -11.78
N GLY A 450 6.15 -15.49 -10.83
CA GLY A 450 6.10 -15.13 -9.42
C GLY A 450 6.50 -13.70 -9.08
N PHE A 451 7.01 -12.92 -10.05
CA PHE A 451 7.14 -11.48 -9.87
C PHE A 451 5.80 -10.73 -9.80
N ASN A 452 4.72 -11.34 -10.29
CA ASN A 452 3.36 -10.81 -10.22
C ASN A 452 2.65 -11.09 -8.88
N TYR A 453 3.31 -11.69 -7.88
CA TYR A 453 2.68 -12.18 -6.63
C TYR A 453 1.68 -11.21 -5.98
N THR A 454 1.92 -9.89 -6.09
CA THR A 454 1.08 -8.81 -5.54
C THR A 454 -0.36 -8.82 -6.02
N VAL A 455 -0.68 -9.48 -7.14
CA VAL A 455 -2.07 -9.59 -7.65
C VAL A 455 -2.94 -10.52 -6.80
N ALA A 456 -2.35 -11.38 -5.96
CA ALA A 456 -3.09 -12.38 -5.17
C ALA A 456 -2.55 -12.63 -3.74
N PHE A 457 -1.32 -12.17 -3.43
CA PHE A 457 -0.58 -12.48 -2.20
C PHE A 457 0.22 -11.27 -1.67
N SER A 458 0.43 -11.22 -0.35
CA SER A 458 1.21 -10.15 0.32
C SER A 458 2.72 -10.25 0.09
N SER A 459 3.24 -11.46 -0.16
CA SER A 459 4.68 -11.71 -0.32
C SER A 459 4.94 -12.92 -1.23
N PRO A 460 6.13 -13.04 -1.83
CA PRO A 460 6.51 -14.25 -2.57
C PRO A 460 6.52 -15.51 -1.70
N LYS A 461 6.81 -15.40 -0.39
CA LYS A 461 6.76 -16.53 0.56
C LYS A 461 5.32 -17.03 0.76
N GLU A 462 4.35 -16.13 0.85
CA GLU A 462 2.93 -16.50 0.91
C GLU A 462 2.47 -17.15 -0.40
N MET A 463 2.82 -16.54 -1.55
CA MET A 463 2.57 -17.12 -2.87
C MET A 463 3.12 -18.56 -2.94
N GLU A 464 4.38 -18.77 -2.55
CA GLU A 464 5.00 -20.10 -2.53
C GLU A 464 4.22 -21.10 -1.68
N LYS A 465 3.85 -20.79 -0.43
CA LYS A 465 3.09 -21.73 0.42
C LYS A 465 1.68 -21.97 -0.15
N ALA A 466 1.05 -20.97 -0.78
CA ALA A 466 -0.30 -21.07 -1.33
C ALA A 466 -0.37 -21.90 -2.63
N VAL A 467 0.45 -21.59 -3.64
CA VAL A 467 0.39 -22.24 -4.97
C VAL A 467 0.85 -23.69 -4.94
N ASN A 468 1.76 -24.04 -4.02
CA ASN A 468 2.19 -25.42 -3.76
C ASN A 468 1.16 -26.25 -2.98
N MET A 469 0.22 -25.60 -2.28
CA MET A 469 -0.79 -26.27 -1.46
C MET A 469 -2.13 -26.48 -2.17
N CYS A 470 -2.49 -25.66 -3.17
CA CYS A 470 -3.85 -25.68 -3.71
C CYS A 470 -3.98 -25.16 -5.15
N GLU A 471 -4.68 -25.93 -6.01
CA GLU A 471 -4.92 -25.54 -7.40
C GLU A 471 -5.79 -24.28 -7.51
N LEU A 472 -6.80 -24.11 -6.65
CA LEU A 472 -7.58 -22.86 -6.58
C LEU A 472 -6.73 -21.63 -6.21
N GLN A 473 -5.59 -21.78 -5.51
CA GLN A 473 -4.67 -20.64 -5.31
C GLN A 473 -3.85 -20.34 -6.56
N GLN A 474 -3.56 -21.33 -7.40
CA GLN A 474 -2.97 -21.12 -8.74
C GLN A 474 -3.99 -20.43 -9.66
N PHE A 475 -5.26 -20.81 -9.60
CA PHE A 475 -6.33 -20.17 -10.37
C PHE A 475 -6.60 -18.72 -9.90
N LYS A 476 -6.66 -18.48 -8.58
CA LYS A 476 -6.69 -17.13 -8.00
C LYS A 476 -5.53 -16.27 -8.49
N PHE A 477 -4.32 -16.83 -8.56
CA PHE A 477 -3.13 -16.12 -9.05
C PHE A 477 -3.23 -15.78 -10.55
N PHE A 478 -3.75 -16.71 -11.36
CA PHE A 478 -4.07 -16.49 -12.77
C PHE A 478 -5.14 -15.41 -12.96
N VAL A 479 -6.27 -15.49 -12.27
CA VAL A 479 -7.36 -14.50 -12.37
C VAL A 479 -6.88 -13.11 -11.97
N GLY A 480 -6.13 -12.97 -10.87
CA GLY A 480 -5.51 -11.71 -10.49
C GLY A 480 -4.50 -11.21 -11.53
N TYR A 481 -3.75 -12.10 -12.18
CA TYR A 481 -2.86 -11.74 -13.29
C TYR A 481 -3.63 -11.23 -14.52
N LEU A 482 -4.77 -11.84 -14.87
CA LEU A 482 -5.65 -11.32 -15.93
C LEU A 482 -6.15 -9.91 -15.60
N GLU A 483 -6.69 -9.73 -14.40
CA GLU A 483 -7.30 -8.48 -13.92
C GLU A 483 -6.29 -7.32 -13.79
N ASN A 484 -4.99 -7.62 -13.72
CA ASN A 484 -3.91 -6.63 -13.55
C ASN A 484 -2.94 -6.57 -14.76
N THR A 485 -3.27 -7.16 -15.91
CA THR A 485 -2.44 -7.11 -17.12
C THR A 485 -3.13 -6.35 -18.25
N ASP A 486 -2.64 -5.14 -18.53
CA ASP A 486 -3.24 -4.21 -19.49
C ASP A 486 -3.48 -4.87 -20.87
N GLY A 487 -4.74 -4.84 -21.29
CA GLY A 487 -5.21 -5.39 -22.57
C GLY A 487 -5.44 -6.91 -22.61
N LEU A 488 -4.91 -7.70 -21.66
CA LEU A 488 -5.02 -9.17 -21.70
C LEU A 488 -6.48 -9.65 -21.60
N LEU A 489 -7.28 -9.07 -20.70
CA LEU A 489 -8.72 -9.38 -20.63
C LEU A 489 -9.47 -9.04 -21.92
N ASN A 490 -9.12 -7.95 -22.60
CA ASN A 490 -9.77 -7.57 -23.86
C ASN A 490 -9.36 -8.50 -25.01
N ALA A 491 -8.09 -8.91 -25.06
CA ALA A 491 -7.62 -9.93 -25.99
C ALA A 491 -8.34 -11.28 -25.76
N MET A 492 -8.54 -11.69 -24.50
CA MET A 492 -9.26 -12.92 -24.15
C MET A 492 -10.76 -12.85 -24.47
N LYS A 493 -11.42 -11.70 -24.30
CA LYS A 493 -12.81 -11.45 -24.74
C LYS A 493 -12.94 -11.56 -26.26
N ASN A 494 -12.06 -10.88 -26.99
CA ASN A 494 -12.10 -10.81 -28.44
C ASN A 494 -11.52 -12.06 -29.12
N LYS A 495 -10.96 -13.01 -28.34
CA LYS A 495 -10.23 -14.20 -28.81
C LYS A 495 -9.09 -13.84 -29.77
N ASP A 496 -8.38 -12.77 -29.44
CA ASP A 496 -7.14 -12.33 -30.07
C ASP A 496 -5.97 -13.17 -29.54
N TRP A 497 -5.76 -14.31 -30.20
CA TRP A 497 -4.73 -15.28 -29.84
C TRP A 497 -3.30 -14.73 -29.97
N GLU A 498 -3.06 -13.74 -30.83
CA GLU A 498 -1.75 -13.12 -30.99
C GLU A 498 -1.42 -12.18 -29.84
N SER A 499 -2.37 -11.33 -29.44
CA SER A 499 -2.20 -10.49 -28.24
C SER A 499 -2.06 -11.34 -26.98
N ILE A 500 -2.79 -12.45 -26.83
CA ILE A 500 -2.61 -13.36 -25.68
C ILE A 500 -1.20 -13.97 -25.71
N ALA A 501 -0.71 -14.39 -26.88
CA ALA A 501 0.63 -14.94 -27.04
C ALA A 501 1.72 -13.95 -26.63
N GLU A 502 1.61 -12.68 -27.06
CA GLU A 502 2.54 -11.61 -26.68
C GLU A 502 2.53 -11.32 -25.19
N LYS A 503 1.36 -11.26 -24.54
CA LYS A 503 1.26 -10.98 -23.09
C LYS A 503 1.90 -12.08 -22.24
N TYR A 504 1.92 -13.32 -22.73
CA TYR A 504 2.56 -14.46 -22.07
C TYR A 504 4.07 -14.59 -22.37
N ASN A 505 4.46 -14.49 -23.65
CA ASN A 505 5.81 -14.83 -24.11
C ASN A 505 6.70 -13.59 -24.36
N GLY A 506 6.13 -12.38 -24.35
CA GLY A 506 6.78 -11.13 -24.74
C GLY A 506 6.70 -10.83 -26.23
N SER A 507 7.11 -9.63 -26.66
CA SER A 507 7.02 -9.18 -28.06
C SER A 507 7.84 -10.02 -29.06
N SER A 508 8.84 -10.79 -28.59
CA SER A 508 9.60 -11.73 -29.43
C SER A 508 8.90 -13.08 -29.66
N TRP A 509 7.67 -13.28 -29.18
CA TRP A 509 6.99 -14.59 -29.23
C TRP A 509 6.90 -15.20 -30.64
N LYS A 510 6.76 -14.37 -31.69
CA LYS A 510 6.70 -14.84 -33.08
C LYS A 510 8.00 -15.50 -33.57
N THR A 511 9.14 -15.29 -32.90
CA THR A 511 10.41 -15.98 -33.21
C THR A 511 10.80 -17.01 -32.16
N THR A 512 10.37 -16.87 -30.90
CA THR A 512 10.70 -17.80 -29.81
C THR A 512 9.68 -18.92 -29.61
N ASN A 513 8.42 -18.73 -30.02
CA ASN A 513 7.31 -19.65 -29.82
C ASN A 513 6.17 -19.41 -30.87
N PRO A 514 6.46 -19.48 -32.19
CA PRO A 514 5.54 -19.07 -33.25
C PRO A 514 4.19 -19.79 -33.23
N ASP A 515 4.15 -21.05 -32.82
CA ASP A 515 2.90 -21.83 -32.80
C ASP A 515 1.97 -21.47 -31.63
N TYR A 516 2.37 -20.60 -30.70
CA TYR A 516 1.61 -20.37 -29.46
C TYR A 516 0.16 -19.92 -29.71
N ALA A 517 -0.04 -18.90 -30.57
CA ALA A 517 -1.37 -18.40 -30.91
C ALA A 517 -2.23 -19.45 -31.64
N ASN A 518 -1.62 -20.22 -32.54
CA ASN A 518 -2.30 -21.31 -33.26
C ASN A 518 -2.70 -22.46 -32.32
N ASN A 519 -1.86 -22.81 -31.35
CA ASN A 519 -2.17 -23.80 -30.32
C ASN A 519 -3.32 -23.34 -29.41
N LEU A 520 -3.35 -22.07 -28.98
CA LEU A 520 -4.49 -21.54 -28.21
C LEU A 520 -5.81 -21.65 -29.00
N LYS A 521 -5.82 -21.19 -30.26
CA LYS A 521 -7.00 -21.28 -31.15
C LYS A 521 -7.45 -22.74 -31.34
N LYS A 522 -6.51 -23.66 -31.54
CA LYS A 522 -6.77 -25.10 -31.64
C LYS A 522 -7.36 -25.65 -30.34
N TYR A 523 -6.75 -25.38 -29.19
CA TYR A 523 -7.21 -25.89 -27.90
C TYR A 523 -8.57 -25.33 -27.50
N TYR A 524 -8.87 -24.07 -27.80
CA TYR A 524 -10.20 -23.49 -27.64
C TYR A 524 -11.25 -24.23 -28.48
N ASN A 525 -10.95 -24.51 -29.76
CA ASN A 525 -11.85 -25.28 -30.63
C ASN A 525 -12.01 -26.75 -30.21
N GLU A 526 -11.02 -27.34 -29.52
CA GLU A 526 -11.09 -28.71 -28.96
C GLU A 526 -11.86 -28.80 -27.62
N LEU A 527 -12.28 -27.66 -27.06
CA LEU A 527 -12.94 -27.55 -25.75
C LEU A 527 -14.40 -27.10 -25.84
N LYS A 528 -14.91 -26.92 -27.07
CA LYS A 528 -16.24 -26.40 -27.41
C LYS A 528 -17.08 -27.45 -28.14
#